data_AF-A0A7D9IP56-F1
#
_entry.id   AF-A0A7D9IP56-F1
#
_cell.length_a   1.000
_cell.length_b   1.000
_cell.length_c   1.000
_cell.angle_alpha   90.00
_cell.angle_beta   90.00
_cell.angle_gamma   90.00
#
_symmetry.space_group_name_H-M   'P 1'
#
loop_
_entity.id
_entity.type
_entity.pdbx_description
1 polymer ?
#
loop_
_entity_poly.entity_id
_entity_poly.type
_entity_poly.pdbx_seq_one_letter_code
_entity_poly.pdbx_strand_id
1 'polypeptide(L)'
;MSEEKNEEKLVTKDDSHFVFVCPKAIIESSGTTWASETIRLRQRHPDLFDVQENCEAYSTEFRQACATIENACFLYDDMTETEDLSRAQAEHTCIYTQYECKRLQHLKIEIKPYLSDEEMMDIEAENKILLGNVKSKLEDLTEKINQCLSVADRKSKQQFQNGIRNVAYCCRDTIALIKDLKYPLSNQDGAT
;
A
#
# COMPACT_ATOMS: atom_id res chain seq x y z
N MET A 1 35.51 -17.27 42.53
CA MET A 1 34.49 -17.84 41.63
C MET A 1 33.13 -17.54 42.23
N SER A 2 32.46 -16.54 41.68
CA SER A 2 31.06 -16.23 41.95
C SER A 2 30.54 -15.58 40.67
N GLU A 3 29.92 -16.41 39.83
CA GLU A 3 29.23 -15.97 38.61
C GLU A 3 27.94 -15.25 39.04
N GLU A 4 27.95 -13.93 39.00
CA GLU A 4 26.72 -13.15 39.03
C GLU A 4 26.04 -13.30 37.67
N LYS A 5 25.03 -14.16 37.60
CA LYS A 5 24.06 -14.17 36.50
C LYS A 5 23.31 -12.85 36.51
N ASN A 6 23.74 -11.93 35.66
CA ASN A 6 22.93 -10.78 35.26
C ASN A 6 21.73 -11.32 34.47
N GLU A 7 20.61 -11.56 35.15
CA GLU A 7 19.33 -11.71 34.48
C GLU A 7 18.98 -10.34 33.88
N GLU A 8 19.15 -10.20 32.56
CA GLU A 8 18.59 -9.09 31.79
C GLU A 8 17.06 -9.11 31.95
N LYS A 9 16.58 -8.37 32.95
CA LYS A 9 15.18 -7.94 32.98
C LYS A 9 15.00 -6.93 31.86
N LEU A 10 14.42 -7.38 30.75
CA LEU A 10 13.75 -6.51 29.80
C LEU A 10 12.64 -5.75 30.54
N VAL A 11 12.96 -4.56 31.04
CA VAL A 11 11.99 -3.62 31.59
C VAL A 11 11.51 -2.75 30.43
N THR A 12 10.54 -3.23 29.68
CA THR A 12 9.81 -2.42 28.70
C THR A 12 8.80 -1.55 29.45
N LYS A 13 9.29 -0.47 30.06
CA LYS A 13 8.47 0.43 30.88
C LYS A 13 7.47 1.25 30.05
N ASP A 14 7.71 1.37 28.75
CA ASP A 14 6.96 2.24 27.83
C ASP A 14 6.54 1.54 26.51
N ASP A 15 6.45 0.20 26.50
CA ASP A 15 5.92 -0.51 25.33
C ASP A 15 4.38 -0.42 25.33
N SER A 16 3.88 0.55 24.57
CA SER A 16 2.46 0.70 24.28
C SER A 16 2.01 -0.40 23.31
N HIS A 17 1.74 -1.60 23.82
CA HIS A 17 1.15 -2.68 23.03
C HIS A 17 -0.34 -2.40 22.81
N PHE A 18 -0.71 -1.96 21.62
CA PHE A 18 -2.11 -1.87 21.24
C PHE A 18 -2.61 -3.24 20.75
N VAL A 19 -3.51 -3.85 21.52
CA VAL A 19 -4.20 -5.07 21.11
C VAL A 19 -5.61 -4.71 20.66
N PHE A 20 -5.82 -4.61 19.35
CA PHE A 20 -7.14 -4.40 18.77
C PHE A 20 -7.88 -5.74 18.67
N VAL A 21 -8.84 -5.97 19.57
CA VAL A 21 -9.71 -7.15 19.52
C VAL A 21 -11.09 -6.73 19.03
N CYS A 22 -11.35 -6.87 17.73
CA CYS A 22 -12.72 -6.85 17.22
C CYS A 22 -13.35 -8.24 17.38
N PRO A 23 -14.64 -8.34 17.78
CA PRO A 23 -15.32 -9.62 17.88
C PRO A 23 -15.27 -10.35 16.54
N LYS A 24 -14.71 -11.58 16.52
CA LYS A 24 -14.78 -12.47 15.37
C LYS A 24 -16.25 -12.77 15.08
N ALA A 25 -16.85 -12.11 14.09
CA ALA A 25 -17.78 -12.84 13.24
C ALA A 25 -16.97 -14.02 12.69
N ILE A 26 -17.44 -15.24 12.94
CA ILE A 26 -16.78 -16.46 12.46
C ILE A 26 -16.84 -16.41 10.93
N ILE A 27 -15.76 -15.94 10.33
CA ILE A 27 -15.47 -16.06 8.91
C ILE A 27 -14.19 -16.89 8.87
N GLU A 28 -14.23 -18.01 8.14
CA GLU A 28 -13.08 -18.90 7.93
C GLU A 28 -11.90 -18.04 7.43
N SER A 29 -10.94 -17.76 8.31
CA SER A 29 -9.87 -16.82 7.99
C SER A 29 -8.76 -17.55 7.24
N SER A 30 -8.73 -17.43 5.91
CA SER A 30 -7.46 -17.48 5.20
C SER A 30 -6.58 -16.31 5.69
N GLY A 31 -5.25 -16.47 5.68
CA GLY A 31 -4.32 -15.41 6.11
C GLY A 31 -4.55 -14.04 5.44
N THR A 32 -5.19 -14.03 4.26
CA THR A 32 -5.65 -12.84 3.54
C THR A 32 -6.71 -12.01 4.29
N THR A 33 -7.55 -12.61 5.14
CA THR A 33 -8.55 -11.87 5.94
C THR A 33 -7.92 -11.09 7.09
N TRP A 34 -6.86 -11.61 7.72
CA TRP A 34 -6.12 -10.91 8.78
C TRP A 34 -5.27 -9.75 8.24
N ALA A 35 -4.66 -9.94 7.06
CA ALA A 35 -4.00 -8.86 6.33
C ALA A 35 -5.00 -7.75 5.96
N SER A 36 -6.20 -8.12 5.50
CA SER A 36 -7.27 -7.17 5.17
C SER A 36 -7.69 -6.29 6.36
N GLU A 37 -7.90 -6.85 7.55
CA GLU A 37 -8.34 -6.06 8.71
C GLU A 37 -7.25 -5.13 9.25
N THR A 38 -5.99 -5.59 9.30
CA THR A 38 -4.86 -4.72 9.70
C THR A 38 -4.71 -3.54 8.73
N ILE A 39 -4.91 -3.80 7.43
CA ILE A 39 -4.87 -2.77 6.38
C ILE A 39 -6.00 -1.76 6.56
N ARG A 40 -7.22 -2.22 6.81
CA ARG A 40 -8.38 -1.33 7.06
C ARG A 40 -8.19 -0.50 8.33
N LEU A 41 -7.60 -1.08 9.37
CA LEU A 41 -7.25 -0.35 10.59
C LEU A 41 -6.21 0.73 10.31
N ARG A 42 -5.15 0.42 9.56
CA ARG A 42 -4.15 1.42 9.14
C ARG A 42 -4.75 2.54 8.30
N GLN A 43 -5.70 2.22 7.43
CA GLN A 43 -6.41 3.22 6.61
C GLN A 43 -7.29 4.14 7.46
N ARG A 44 -7.98 3.62 8.48
CA ARG A 44 -8.88 4.42 9.33
C ARG A 44 -8.15 5.19 10.42
N HIS A 45 -7.12 4.59 10.99
CA HIS A 45 -6.39 5.10 12.14
C HIS A 45 -4.88 5.11 11.87
N PRO A 46 -4.42 5.90 10.89
CA PRO A 46 -2.99 5.96 10.56
C PRO A 46 -2.14 6.44 11.75
N ASP A 47 -2.71 7.20 12.67
CA ASP A 47 -2.12 7.65 13.92
C ASP A 47 -1.65 6.52 14.85
N LEU A 48 -2.25 5.32 14.73
CA LEU A 48 -1.88 4.14 15.52
C LEU A 48 -0.73 3.34 14.87
N PHE A 49 -0.33 3.66 13.64
CA PHE A 49 0.64 2.89 12.86
C PHE A 49 1.84 3.70 12.38
N ASP A 50 1.68 5.01 12.16
CA ASP A 50 2.77 5.90 11.78
C ASP A 50 3.61 6.29 13.02
N VAL A 51 4.93 6.44 12.84
CA VAL A 51 5.84 6.80 13.94
C VAL A 51 5.54 8.23 14.41
N GLN A 52 5.29 8.41 15.71
CA GLN A 52 4.78 9.65 16.31
C GLN A 52 5.59 10.92 15.98
N GLU A 53 6.89 10.80 15.72
CA GLU A 53 7.80 11.96 15.60
C GLU A 53 7.48 12.92 14.44
N ASN A 54 6.66 12.53 13.46
CA ASN A 54 6.23 13.40 12.34
C ASN A 54 4.71 13.45 12.11
N CYS A 55 3.92 12.81 12.98
CA CYS A 55 2.46 12.68 12.80
C CYS A 55 1.70 14.01 12.91
N GLU A 56 2.26 14.99 13.62
CA GLU A 56 1.64 16.31 13.82
C GLU A 56 1.80 17.23 12.60
N ALA A 57 2.72 16.92 11.68
CA ALA A 57 2.97 17.73 10.50
C ALA A 57 1.91 17.59 9.40
N TYR A 58 1.06 16.56 9.48
CA TYR A 58 0.08 16.24 8.45
C TYR A 58 -1.32 15.98 9.03
N SER A 59 -2.34 16.46 8.32
CA SER A 59 -3.74 16.25 8.67
C SER A 59 -4.09 14.75 8.66
N THR A 60 -5.11 14.37 9.42
CA THR A 60 -5.56 12.98 9.49
C THR A 60 -5.99 12.47 8.12
N GLU A 61 -6.69 13.29 7.35
CA GLU A 61 -7.21 12.99 6.02
C GLU A 61 -6.08 12.72 5.03
N PHE A 62 -5.00 13.53 5.08
CA PHE A 62 -3.81 13.27 4.28
C PHE A 62 -3.18 11.92 4.63
N ARG A 63 -3.00 11.63 5.92
CA ARG A 63 -2.41 10.38 6.38
C ARG A 63 -3.26 9.17 6.00
N GLN A 64 -4.59 9.29 6.08
CA GLN A 64 -5.53 8.26 5.63
C GLN A 64 -5.44 8.03 4.12
N ALA A 65 -5.33 9.09 3.32
CA ALA A 65 -5.13 8.99 1.87
C ALA A 65 -3.82 8.27 1.54
N CYS A 66 -2.70 8.69 2.14
CA CYS A 66 -1.41 8.04 1.98
C CYS A 66 -1.43 6.57 2.41
N ALA A 67 -2.02 6.24 3.56
CA ALA A 67 -2.14 4.86 4.04
C ALA A 67 -2.98 4.00 3.08
N THR A 68 -4.06 4.54 2.52
CA THR A 68 -4.92 3.83 1.57
C THR A 68 -4.18 3.53 0.28
N ILE A 69 -3.55 4.53 -0.31
CA ILE A 69 -2.78 4.37 -1.56
C ILE A 69 -1.60 3.41 -1.36
N GLU A 70 -0.84 3.59 -0.28
CA GLU A 70 0.30 2.75 0.07
C GLU A 70 -0.13 1.28 0.21
N ASN A 71 -1.21 1.01 0.96
CA ASN A 71 -1.69 -0.35 1.17
C ASN A 71 -2.24 -0.97 -0.11
N ALA A 72 -2.96 -0.22 -0.95
CA ALA A 72 -3.47 -0.72 -2.22
C ALA A 72 -2.32 -1.12 -3.16
N CYS A 73 -1.29 -0.28 -3.26
CA CYS A 73 -0.08 -0.58 -4.03
C CYS A 73 0.71 -1.75 -3.45
N PHE A 74 0.85 -1.79 -2.12
CA PHE A 74 1.58 -2.86 -1.42
C PHE A 74 0.91 -4.21 -1.64
N LEU A 75 -0.41 -4.31 -1.44
CA LEU A 75 -1.15 -5.55 -1.67
C LEU A 75 -1.05 -6.02 -3.13
N TYR A 76 -1.05 -5.10 -4.08
CA TYR A 76 -0.88 -5.45 -5.48
C TYR A 76 0.54 -5.96 -5.76
N ASP A 77 1.59 -5.32 -5.25
CA ASP A 77 2.97 -5.78 -5.48
C ASP A 77 3.24 -7.10 -4.74
N ASP A 78 2.89 -7.20 -3.46
CA ASP A 78 3.16 -8.35 -2.58
C ASP A 78 2.47 -9.62 -3.05
N MET A 79 1.21 -9.52 -3.50
CA MET A 79 0.45 -10.68 -3.99
C MET A 79 0.73 -11.00 -5.47
N THR A 80 1.64 -10.26 -6.15
CA THR A 80 2.04 -10.59 -7.53
C THR A 80 3.10 -11.67 -7.52
N GLU A 81 2.66 -12.92 -7.42
CA GLU A 81 3.56 -14.07 -7.40
C GLU A 81 4.09 -14.40 -8.80
N THR A 82 5.41 -14.58 -8.91
CA THR A 82 6.07 -14.89 -10.20
C THR A 82 5.57 -16.22 -10.79
N GLU A 83 5.21 -17.17 -9.93
CA GLU A 83 4.67 -18.46 -10.35
C GLU A 83 3.29 -18.32 -11.00
N ASP A 84 2.34 -17.64 -10.34
CA ASP A 84 1.00 -17.40 -10.89
C ASP A 84 1.04 -16.58 -12.17
N LEU A 85 1.93 -15.57 -12.22
CA LEU A 85 2.14 -14.78 -13.42
C LEU A 85 2.65 -15.64 -14.59
N SER A 86 3.50 -16.64 -14.34
CA SER A 86 4.00 -17.55 -15.37
C SER A 86 2.89 -18.42 -15.98
N ARG A 87 1.88 -18.74 -15.16
CA ARG A 87 0.70 -19.53 -15.51
C ARG A 87 -0.40 -18.70 -16.17
N ALA A 88 -0.41 -17.38 -15.99
CA ALA A 88 -1.28 -16.47 -16.73
C ALA A 88 -1.09 -16.64 -18.24
N GLN A 89 -2.18 -16.99 -18.93
CA GLN A 89 -2.22 -17.15 -20.38
C GLN A 89 -3.14 -16.11 -21.01
N ALA A 90 -2.90 -15.80 -22.27
CA ALA A 90 -3.67 -14.79 -22.97
C ALA A 90 -5.02 -15.34 -23.48
N GLU A 91 -5.69 -16.14 -22.67
CA GLU A 91 -7.00 -16.69 -22.96
C GLU A 91 -7.91 -16.35 -21.79
N HIS A 92 -9.07 -15.73 -22.07
CA HIS A 92 -9.99 -15.28 -21.03
C HIS A 92 -10.58 -16.40 -20.17
N THR A 93 -10.44 -17.67 -20.57
CA THR A 93 -10.82 -18.83 -19.77
C THR A 93 -9.74 -19.22 -18.76
N CYS A 94 -8.53 -18.64 -18.85
CA CYS A 94 -7.45 -18.88 -17.91
C CYS A 94 -7.78 -18.22 -16.56
N ILE A 95 -7.92 -19.05 -15.52
CA ILE A 95 -8.23 -18.61 -14.15
C ILE A 95 -7.19 -17.63 -13.61
N TYR A 96 -5.91 -17.81 -13.93
CA TYR A 96 -4.82 -16.92 -13.49
C TYR A 96 -4.97 -15.53 -14.11
N THR A 97 -5.34 -15.46 -15.40
CA THR A 97 -5.56 -14.18 -16.09
C THR A 97 -6.80 -13.47 -15.57
N GLN A 98 -7.88 -14.21 -15.33
CA GLN A 98 -9.07 -13.63 -14.69
C GLN A 98 -8.76 -13.09 -13.28
N TYR A 99 -7.96 -13.82 -12.51
CA TYR A 99 -7.52 -13.41 -11.19
C TYR A 99 -6.70 -12.11 -11.24
N GLU A 100 -5.69 -12.04 -12.12
CA GLU A 100 -4.88 -10.83 -12.32
C GLU A 100 -5.71 -9.64 -12.81
N CYS A 101 -6.65 -9.84 -13.74
CA CYS A 101 -7.56 -8.78 -14.17
C CYS A 101 -8.45 -8.26 -13.02
N LYS A 102 -8.94 -9.14 -12.15
CA LYS A 102 -9.70 -8.72 -10.97
C LYS A 102 -8.85 -7.90 -9.99
N ARG A 103 -7.59 -8.30 -9.77
CA ARG A 103 -6.64 -7.55 -8.93
C ARG A 103 -6.34 -6.17 -9.50
N LEU A 104 -6.09 -6.08 -10.81
CA LEU A 104 -5.92 -4.79 -11.51
C LEU A 104 -7.15 -3.88 -11.36
N GLN A 105 -8.35 -4.44 -11.52
CA GLN A 105 -9.59 -3.69 -11.34
C GLN A 105 -9.76 -3.22 -9.90
N HIS A 106 -9.45 -4.07 -8.92
CA HIS A 106 -9.50 -3.71 -7.50
C HIS A 106 -8.54 -2.57 -7.18
N LEU A 107 -7.27 -2.67 -7.60
CA LEU A 107 -6.28 -1.60 -7.45
C LEU A 107 -6.80 -0.29 -8.06
N LYS A 108 -7.35 -0.35 -9.28
CA LYS A 108 -7.92 0.83 -9.96
C LYS A 108 -9.07 1.45 -9.18
N ILE A 109 -9.94 0.65 -8.57
CA ILE A 109 -11.07 1.15 -7.77
C ILE A 109 -10.56 1.87 -6.53
N GLU A 110 -9.60 1.28 -5.82
CA GLU A 110 -9.02 1.84 -4.58
C GLU A 110 -8.29 3.17 -4.80
N ILE A 111 -7.57 3.32 -5.93
CA ILE A 111 -6.83 4.58 -6.20
C ILE A 111 -7.66 5.68 -6.86
N LYS A 112 -8.82 5.33 -7.44
CA LYS A 112 -9.66 6.26 -8.23
C LYS A 112 -10.10 7.51 -7.45
N PRO A 113 -10.50 7.44 -6.16
CA PRO A 113 -10.92 8.62 -5.41
C PRO A 113 -9.83 9.71 -5.41
N TYR A 114 -8.57 9.31 -5.27
CA TYR A 114 -7.42 10.22 -5.17
C TYR A 114 -6.97 10.83 -6.51
N LEU A 115 -7.69 10.53 -7.60
CA LEU A 115 -7.53 11.20 -8.89
C LEU A 115 -8.50 12.38 -9.06
N SER A 116 -9.55 12.46 -8.23
CA SER A 116 -10.50 13.57 -8.26
C SER A 116 -10.10 14.63 -7.23
N ASP A 117 -10.32 15.90 -7.57
CA ASP A 117 -10.09 17.00 -6.64
C ASP A 117 -11.20 17.10 -5.57
N GLU A 118 -12.35 16.43 -5.80
CA GLU A 118 -13.50 16.40 -4.89
C GLU A 118 -13.21 15.57 -3.62
N GLU A 119 -12.63 14.38 -3.77
CA GLU A 119 -12.26 13.51 -2.63
C GLU A 119 -11.04 14.05 -1.86
N MET A 120 -10.30 14.98 -2.47
CA MET A 120 -9.23 15.69 -1.80
C MET A 120 -9.73 16.92 -1.04
N MET A 121 -11.02 17.30 -1.11
CA MET A 121 -11.50 18.57 -0.54
C MET A 121 -11.25 18.72 0.95
N ASP A 122 -11.35 17.64 1.72
CA ASP A 122 -11.17 17.60 3.18
C ASP A 122 -9.71 17.69 3.62
N ILE A 123 -8.77 17.63 2.68
CA ILE A 123 -7.33 17.73 2.94
C ILE A 123 -6.91 19.20 2.97
N GLU A 124 -6.11 19.56 3.98
CA GLU A 124 -5.55 20.91 4.12
C GLU A 124 -4.75 21.34 2.87
N ALA A 125 -4.78 22.63 2.55
CA ALA A 125 -4.22 23.17 1.30
C ALA A 125 -2.73 22.88 1.10
N GLU A 126 -1.94 22.90 2.18
CA GLU A 126 -0.51 22.59 2.15
C GLU A 126 -0.26 21.10 1.83
N ASN A 127 -1.08 20.22 2.40
CA ASN A 127 -1.02 18.77 2.19
C ASN A 127 -1.52 18.37 0.78
N LYS A 128 -2.42 19.16 0.18
CA LYS A 128 -2.84 18.97 -1.23
C LYS A 128 -1.70 19.12 -2.22
N ILE A 129 -0.74 20.01 -1.96
CA ILE A 129 0.43 20.19 -2.84
C ILE A 129 1.29 18.91 -2.84
N LEU A 130 1.52 18.33 -1.66
CA LEU A 130 2.26 17.08 -1.51
C LEU A 130 1.56 15.90 -2.20
N LEU A 131 0.23 15.81 -2.05
CA LEU A 131 -0.58 14.82 -2.78
C LEU A 131 -0.59 15.05 -4.29
N GLY A 132 -0.36 16.27 -4.77
CA GLY A 132 -0.25 16.55 -6.21
C GLY A 132 0.81 15.68 -6.90
N ASN A 133 1.97 15.49 -6.25
CA ASN A 133 3.03 14.61 -6.76
C ASN A 133 2.60 13.14 -6.77
N VAL A 134 1.84 12.71 -5.76
CA VAL A 134 1.28 11.35 -5.69
C VAL A 134 0.23 11.16 -6.78
N LYS A 135 -0.64 12.13 -7.00
CA LYS A 135 -1.70 12.12 -8.02
C LYS A 135 -1.13 11.86 -9.41
N SER A 136 -0.06 12.55 -9.81
CA SER A 136 0.58 12.29 -11.11
C SER A 136 1.10 10.85 -11.25
N LYS A 137 1.60 10.23 -10.16
CA LYS A 137 1.96 8.81 -10.17
C LYS A 137 0.74 7.90 -10.26
N LEU A 138 -0.37 8.25 -9.63
CA LEU A 138 -1.63 7.50 -9.75
C LEU A 138 -2.25 7.59 -11.15
N GLU A 139 -2.08 8.71 -11.84
CA GLU A 139 -2.48 8.87 -13.24
C GLU A 139 -1.69 7.91 -14.15
N ASP A 140 -0.36 7.88 -14.02
CA ASP A 140 0.51 6.92 -14.73
C ASP A 140 0.13 5.47 -14.39
N LEU A 141 -0.07 5.16 -13.10
CA LEU A 141 -0.49 3.83 -12.65
C LEU A 141 -1.82 3.42 -13.30
N THR A 142 -2.79 4.33 -13.33
CA THR A 142 -4.11 4.11 -13.95
C THR A 142 -3.98 3.86 -15.45
N GLU A 143 -3.12 4.60 -16.13
CA GLU A 143 -2.83 4.37 -17.55
C GLU A 143 -2.24 2.98 -17.79
N LYS A 144 -1.22 2.59 -17.00
CA LYS A 144 -0.60 1.26 -17.10
C LYS A 144 -1.60 0.13 -16.83
N ILE A 145 -2.50 0.30 -15.85
CA ILE A 145 -3.58 -0.65 -15.59
C ILE A 145 -4.49 -0.78 -16.81
N ASN A 146 -4.95 0.34 -17.40
CA ASN A 146 -5.82 0.32 -18.57
C ASN A 146 -5.15 -0.35 -19.78
N GLN A 147 -3.88 -0.03 -20.02
CA GLN A 147 -3.08 -0.68 -21.06
C GLN A 147 -3.00 -2.19 -20.83
N CYS A 148 -2.70 -2.63 -19.60
CA CYS A 148 -2.60 -4.05 -19.25
C CYS A 148 -3.93 -4.80 -19.44
N LEU A 149 -5.04 -4.21 -18.99
CA LEU A 149 -6.38 -4.78 -19.18
C LEU A 149 -6.74 -4.91 -20.67
N SER A 150 -6.40 -3.92 -21.49
CA SER A 150 -6.65 -3.98 -22.94
C SER A 150 -5.85 -5.08 -23.65
N VAL A 151 -4.69 -5.46 -23.11
CA VAL A 151 -3.84 -6.52 -23.66
C VAL A 151 -4.39 -7.91 -23.29
N ALA A 152 -4.99 -8.07 -22.10
CA ALA A 152 -5.70 -9.30 -21.75
C ALA A 152 -6.78 -9.64 -22.79
N ASP A 153 -7.47 -8.64 -23.31
CA ASP A 153 -8.49 -8.81 -24.35
C ASP A 153 -7.92 -9.23 -25.72
N ARG A 154 -6.65 -8.92 -25.99
CA ARG A 154 -5.98 -9.12 -27.29
C ARG A 154 -5.16 -10.41 -27.39
N LYS A 155 -5.20 -11.27 -26.38
CA LYS A 155 -4.54 -12.58 -26.36
C LYS A 155 -3.01 -12.59 -26.56
N SER A 156 -2.28 -11.59 -26.04
CA SER A 156 -0.81 -11.62 -26.00
C SER A 156 -0.26 -11.92 -24.60
N LYS A 157 0.27 -13.14 -24.39
CA LYS A 157 0.73 -13.61 -23.06
C LYS A 157 1.88 -12.77 -22.54
N GLN A 158 2.90 -12.58 -23.38
CA GLN A 158 4.11 -11.86 -23.01
C GLN A 158 3.82 -10.38 -22.72
N GLN A 159 2.96 -9.74 -23.52
CA GLN A 159 2.58 -8.36 -23.28
C GLN A 159 1.74 -8.22 -22.00
N PHE A 160 0.83 -9.16 -21.72
CA PHE A 160 0.05 -9.14 -20.48
C PHE A 160 0.96 -9.28 -19.25
N GLN A 161 1.86 -10.26 -19.28
CA GLN A 161 2.83 -10.47 -18.19
C GLN A 161 3.73 -9.25 -17.97
N ASN A 162 4.18 -8.61 -19.06
CA ASN A 162 4.95 -7.37 -18.95
C ASN A 162 4.11 -6.22 -18.40
N GLY A 163 2.83 -6.13 -18.77
CA GLY A 163 1.88 -5.17 -18.21
C GLY A 163 1.75 -5.30 -16.70
N ILE A 164 1.54 -6.52 -16.19
CA ILE A 164 1.46 -6.80 -14.74
C ILE A 164 2.75 -6.36 -14.04
N ARG A 165 3.93 -6.71 -14.57
CA ARG A 165 5.21 -6.27 -14.01
C ARG A 165 5.37 -4.75 -13.99
N ASN A 166 4.93 -4.07 -15.04
CA ASN A 166 5.01 -2.62 -15.13
C ASN A 166 4.08 -1.93 -14.11
N VAL A 167 2.89 -2.49 -13.87
CA VAL A 167 1.98 -2.01 -12.83
C VAL A 167 2.61 -2.23 -11.46
N ALA A 168 3.15 -3.42 -11.17
CA ALA A 168 3.82 -3.71 -9.90
C ALA A 168 5.03 -2.80 -9.64
N TYR A 169 5.85 -2.52 -10.66
CA TYR A 169 6.94 -1.56 -10.58
C TYR A 169 6.43 -0.14 -10.23
N CYS A 170 5.36 0.31 -10.90
CA CYS A 170 4.75 1.62 -10.63
C CYS A 170 4.16 1.69 -9.20
N CYS A 171 3.59 0.59 -8.69
CA CYS A 171 3.17 0.47 -7.29
C CYS A 171 4.34 0.67 -6.33
N ARG A 172 5.50 0.04 -6.58
CA ARG A 172 6.71 0.21 -5.74
C ARG A 172 7.21 1.65 -5.74
N ASP A 173 7.28 2.29 -6.90
CA ASP A 173 7.63 3.71 -7.01
C ASP A 173 6.67 4.60 -6.21
N THR A 174 5.36 4.31 -6.27
CA THR A 174 4.33 5.07 -5.55
C THR A 174 4.47 4.90 -4.04
N ILE A 175 4.75 3.68 -3.56
CA ILE A 175 5.02 3.41 -2.15
C ILE A 175 6.28 4.17 -1.68
N ALA A 176 7.36 4.15 -2.46
CA ALA A 176 8.58 4.87 -2.13
C ALA A 176 8.33 6.37 -1.98
N LEU A 177 7.61 6.98 -2.94
CA LEU A 177 7.21 8.39 -2.87
C LEU A 177 6.41 8.71 -1.60
N ILE A 178 5.43 7.87 -1.24
CA ILE A 178 4.63 8.08 -0.03
C ILE A 178 5.48 7.97 1.24
N LYS A 179 6.44 7.04 1.27
CA LYS A 179 7.37 6.92 2.40
C LYS A 179 8.26 8.15 2.54
N ASP A 180 8.77 8.68 1.43
CA ASP A 180 9.56 9.92 1.44
C ASP A 180 8.74 11.13 1.93
N LEU A 181 7.44 11.15 1.64
CA LEU A 181 6.51 12.16 2.17
C LEU A 181 6.24 12.00 3.67
N LYS A 182 6.07 10.76 4.17
CA LYS A 182 5.80 10.47 5.59
C LYS A 182 7.04 10.67 6.48
N TYR A 183 8.22 10.41 5.94
CA TYR A 183 9.51 10.55 6.61
C TYR A 183 10.33 11.60 5.86
N PRO A 184 9.97 12.90 5.96
CA PRO A 184 10.82 13.93 5.40
C PRO A 184 12.21 13.74 6.01
N LEU A 185 13.22 13.56 5.15
CA LEU A 185 14.61 13.32 5.53
C LEU A 185 15.09 14.48 6.42
N SER A 186 14.89 14.39 7.72
CA SER A 186 15.45 15.32 8.69
C SER A 186 16.89 14.87 9.01
N ASN A 187 17.83 15.74 8.67
CA ASN A 187 19.27 15.71 8.98
C ASN A 187 20.17 14.85 8.07
N GLN A 188 20.46 15.32 6.85
CA GLN A 188 21.79 15.13 6.25
C GLN A 188 22.65 16.40 6.19
N ASP A 189 22.14 17.54 6.66
CA ASP A 189 22.93 18.77 6.79
C ASP A 189 23.16 19.10 8.27
N GLY A 190 24.35 18.78 8.80
CA GLY A 190 24.75 19.24 10.13
C GLY A 190 25.78 18.39 10.90
N ALA A 191 26.71 17.72 10.22
CA ALA A 191 27.92 17.19 10.86
C ALA A 191 29.17 17.74 10.16
N THR A 192 29.48 19.00 10.44
CA THR A 192 30.83 19.58 10.29
C THR A 192 31.08 20.54 11.42
#